data_AF-A0A4Q5LYQ4-F1
#
_entry.id   AF-A0A4Q5LYQ4-F1
#
_cell.length_a   1.000
_cell.length_b   1.000
_cell.length_c   1.000
_cell.angle_alpha   90.00
_cell.angle_beta   90.00
_cell.angle_gamma   90.00
#
_symmetry.space_group_name_H-M   'P 1'
#
loop_
_entity.id
_entity.type
_entity.pdbx_description
1 polymer ?
#
loop_
_entity_poly.entity_id
_entity_poly.type
_entity_poly.pdbx_seq_one_letter_code
_entity_poly.pdbx_strand_id
1 'polypeptide(L)'
;MQKTIYHDLLQLTLNKIFGNLSIEAFESVFSLLEWKELSGGEILFHAGDQSDSLYGVLSGRLQAYVTDGSGEKVILGEIPPGETVGEMGVFTDSPRSADIIAIRDSVLVKISRETFEKIIAISPRVVLNITNLIIERLNRQNLSKKTNYKITNIALICLHNSEVEKQFCQKIFQSLRKQDTCQYLSIPVISKYFNNTQIANAEKSDVEKYRLLSNWLDEQEAQYSYVLYETDSMNSEWTKRCIRQADKVLIISESHFAPNPQPSETSLLYGRYSDVSKTLILIHPSKTDIPSKTSIWLQNRQVQRHFHVEQDKPSDVERIRRYLMGQSVGLVLSGGGARGFVHVGVFRALEEYGIPVDFVGGTSMGSIIASFIAMGNSAEKLYGVMRAIYLEGKNPTSDFNLIPYFSLIKGKKVEEILEKYYGTVDIEDLWRSFYCVSSNITKAVAVIHQHGKLRKYVRASISLPGVFPPVIDDDGLLVDGGIFNNTPVDVMLSMGVGKVISVDMNIQRSLQKKEEIQTGNTWTSFKARVMGNSTGAKIPNMMSMIFQSTTIASDFKANQYKPYCDLYINPNVSNFGLMDWKSYDKIVEIGYQTAVSAIKEQLTNTIDSFK
;
A
#
# COMPACT_ATOMS: atom_id res chain seq x y z
N MET A 1 -23.86 29.72 -17.95
CA MET A 1 -22.96 28.55 -17.86
C MET A 1 -22.14 28.57 -16.57
N GLN A 2 -21.39 29.64 -16.26
CA GLN A 2 -20.54 29.74 -15.05
C GLN A 2 -21.29 29.56 -13.71
N LYS A 3 -22.53 30.07 -13.61
CA LYS A 3 -23.40 29.83 -12.43
C LYS A 3 -23.94 28.40 -12.36
N THR A 4 -23.99 27.67 -13.47
CA THR A 4 -24.73 26.40 -13.55
C THR A 4 -23.92 25.25 -12.96
N ILE A 5 -22.61 25.17 -13.23
CA ILE A 5 -21.76 24.06 -12.76
C ILE A 5 -21.44 24.15 -11.27
N TYR A 6 -21.08 25.35 -10.79
CA TYR A 6 -20.90 25.56 -9.36
C TYR A 6 -22.21 25.38 -8.61
N HIS A 7 -23.36 25.67 -9.23
CA HIS A 7 -24.67 25.38 -8.67
C HIS A 7 -24.96 23.87 -8.66
N ASP A 8 -24.58 23.11 -9.69
CA ASP A 8 -24.69 21.64 -9.72
C ASP A 8 -23.76 20.96 -8.69
N LEU A 9 -22.49 21.37 -8.61
CA LEU A 9 -21.51 20.88 -7.62
C LEU A 9 -21.91 21.26 -6.19
N LEU A 10 -22.41 22.48 -6.02
CA LEU A 10 -22.99 22.92 -4.77
C LEU A 10 -24.25 22.13 -4.46
N GLN A 11 -25.11 21.83 -5.43
CA GLN A 11 -26.29 20.99 -5.22
C GLN A 11 -25.90 19.58 -4.79
N LEU A 12 -24.90 18.96 -5.41
CA LEU A 12 -24.36 17.67 -4.99
C LEU A 12 -23.76 17.72 -3.58
N THR A 13 -22.97 18.75 -3.29
CA THR A 13 -22.29 18.92 -2.01
C THR A 13 -23.30 19.22 -0.90
N LEU A 14 -24.20 20.18 -1.11
CA LEU A 14 -25.27 20.50 -0.18
C LEU A 14 -26.23 19.32 -0.02
N ASN A 15 -26.56 18.55 -1.06
CA ASN A 15 -27.37 17.34 -0.88
C ASN A 15 -26.67 16.28 -0.02
N LYS A 16 -25.34 16.16 -0.10
CA LYS A 16 -24.59 15.28 0.81
C LYS A 16 -24.56 15.82 2.25
N ILE A 17 -24.34 17.12 2.43
CA ILE A 17 -24.22 17.75 3.76
C ILE A 17 -25.59 17.85 4.44
N PHE A 18 -26.61 18.25 3.68
CA PHE A 18 -27.94 18.66 4.16
C PHE A 18 -29.07 17.68 3.81
N GLY A 19 -28.81 16.69 2.95
CA GLY A 19 -29.84 15.80 2.40
C GLY A 19 -30.58 16.44 1.22
N ASN A 20 -31.52 15.70 0.62
CA ASN A 20 -32.34 16.23 -0.47
C ASN A 20 -33.18 17.42 0.03
N LEU A 21 -32.75 18.63 -0.35
CA LEU A 21 -33.49 19.87 -0.13
C LEU A 21 -34.52 20.05 -1.26
N SER A 22 -35.67 20.68 -0.96
CA SER A 22 -36.55 21.16 -2.03
C SER A 22 -35.84 22.25 -2.83
N ILE A 23 -36.28 22.50 -4.07
CA ILE A 23 -35.70 23.55 -4.91
C ILE A 23 -35.79 24.92 -4.22
N GLU A 24 -36.91 25.22 -3.54
CA GLU A 24 -37.06 26.50 -2.83
C GLU A 24 -36.14 26.59 -1.60
N ALA A 25 -35.98 25.49 -0.86
CA ALA A 25 -35.06 25.43 0.27
C ALA A 25 -33.61 25.57 -0.19
N PHE A 26 -33.23 24.95 -1.31
CA PHE A 26 -31.90 25.08 -1.89
C PHE A 26 -31.57 26.52 -2.27
N GLU A 27 -32.46 27.21 -3.00
CA GLU A 27 -32.26 28.62 -3.39
C GLU A 27 -32.18 29.55 -2.16
N SER A 28 -32.99 29.28 -1.14
CA SER A 28 -32.96 30.03 0.13
C SER A 28 -31.61 29.84 0.83
N VAL A 29 -31.12 28.60 0.92
CA VAL A 29 -29.81 28.27 1.50
C VAL A 29 -28.68 28.89 0.68
N PHE A 30 -28.74 28.78 -0.65
CA PHE A 30 -27.75 29.29 -1.59
C PHE A 30 -27.45 30.78 -1.36
N SER A 31 -28.50 31.58 -1.15
CA SER A 31 -28.38 33.02 -0.92
C SER A 31 -27.64 33.41 0.37
N LEU A 32 -27.48 32.46 1.31
CA LEU A 32 -26.87 32.67 2.62
C LEU A 32 -25.41 32.17 2.71
N LEU A 33 -24.88 31.57 1.63
CA LEU A 33 -23.54 30.97 1.62
C LEU A 33 -22.46 31.97 1.22
N GLU A 34 -21.34 31.96 1.94
CA GLU A 34 -20.15 32.75 1.62
C GLU A 34 -19.13 31.87 0.88
N TRP A 35 -18.68 32.28 -0.31
CA TRP A 35 -17.65 31.55 -1.07
C TRP A 35 -16.26 31.85 -0.51
N LYS A 36 -15.41 30.83 -0.42
CA LYS A 36 -14.00 30.97 -0.02
C LYS A 36 -13.10 30.13 -0.92
N GLU A 37 -12.16 30.79 -1.58
CA GLU A 37 -11.11 30.16 -2.38
C GLU A 37 -9.82 30.09 -1.56
N LEU A 38 -9.11 28.96 -1.64
CA LEU A 38 -7.79 28.75 -1.00
C LEU A 38 -6.80 28.23 -2.04
N SER A 39 -5.59 28.75 -2.08
CA SER A 39 -4.50 28.13 -2.84
C SER A 39 -3.97 26.89 -2.10
N GLY A 40 -3.44 25.92 -2.84
CA GLY A 40 -2.63 24.86 -2.23
C GLY A 40 -1.47 25.43 -1.40
N GLY A 41 -1.37 24.98 -0.15
CA GLY A 41 -0.45 25.45 0.88
C GLY A 41 -1.03 26.51 1.84
N GLU A 42 -2.20 27.09 1.54
CA GLU A 42 -2.84 28.09 2.41
C GLU A 42 -3.58 27.44 3.58
N ILE A 43 -3.45 28.04 4.76
CA ILE A 43 -4.11 27.58 5.98
C ILE A 43 -5.51 28.20 6.06
N LEU A 44 -6.53 27.36 6.27
CA LEU A 44 -7.91 27.79 6.44
C LEU A 44 -8.14 28.37 7.84
N PHE A 45 -7.67 27.68 8.89
CA PHE A 45 -7.64 28.11 10.29
C PHE A 45 -6.67 27.24 11.11
N HIS A 46 -6.31 27.72 12.30
CA HIS A 46 -5.38 27.06 13.22
C HIS A 46 -6.09 26.34 14.37
N ALA A 47 -5.41 25.36 14.97
CA ALA A 47 -5.87 24.75 16.21
C ALA A 47 -5.93 25.80 17.34
N GLY A 48 -7.03 25.83 18.09
CA GLY A 48 -7.27 26.81 19.15
C GLY A 48 -7.97 28.09 18.70
N ASP A 49 -8.12 28.34 17.39
CA ASP A 49 -8.90 29.48 16.89
C ASP A 49 -10.36 29.38 17.36
N GLN A 50 -11.01 30.53 17.56
CA GLN A 50 -12.44 30.55 17.86
C GLN A 50 -13.25 30.04 16.65
N SER A 51 -14.28 29.24 16.91
CA SER A 51 -15.07 28.59 15.87
C SER A 51 -16.49 29.15 15.79
N ASP A 52 -16.78 29.89 14.73
CA ASP A 52 -18.09 30.48 14.46
C ASP A 52 -18.73 29.99 13.14
N SER A 53 -18.01 29.17 12.37
CA SER A 53 -18.45 28.69 11.05
C SER A 53 -17.99 27.28 10.74
N LEU A 54 -18.71 26.61 9.86
CA LEU A 54 -18.27 25.37 9.22
C LEU A 54 -18.05 25.62 7.72
N TYR A 55 -17.25 24.76 7.09
CA TYR A 55 -16.91 24.87 5.68
C TYR A 55 -17.26 23.57 4.94
N GLY A 56 -17.98 23.69 3.83
CA GLY A 56 -18.20 22.59 2.89
C GLY A 56 -17.18 22.67 1.75
N VAL A 57 -16.52 21.55 1.45
CA VAL A 57 -15.55 21.47 0.35
C VAL A 57 -16.27 21.18 -0.96
N LEU A 58 -16.27 22.12 -1.91
CA LEU A 58 -16.90 21.94 -3.22
C LEU A 58 -15.94 21.34 -4.23
N SER A 59 -14.72 21.88 -4.29
CA SER A 59 -13.61 21.41 -5.12
C SER A 59 -12.29 21.54 -4.35
N GLY A 60 -11.28 20.78 -4.75
CA GLY A 60 -9.97 20.72 -4.11
C GLY A 60 -9.88 19.71 -2.99
N ARG A 61 -8.95 19.92 -2.05
CA ARG A 61 -8.72 18.99 -0.94
C ARG A 61 -8.01 19.68 0.23
N LEU A 62 -8.49 19.41 1.44
CA LEU A 62 -7.89 19.92 2.67
C LEU A 62 -7.25 18.78 3.47
N GLN A 63 -6.32 19.11 4.36
CA GLN A 63 -5.68 18.19 5.29
C GLN A 63 -5.73 18.76 6.70
N ALA A 64 -6.04 17.90 7.66
CA ALA A 64 -6.02 18.20 9.09
C ALA A 64 -4.75 17.67 9.73
N TYR A 65 -4.09 18.50 10.54
CA TYR A 65 -2.94 18.08 11.35
C TYR A 65 -2.97 18.73 12.74
N VAL A 66 -2.28 18.10 13.68
CA VAL A 66 -2.03 18.65 15.02
C VAL A 66 -0.53 18.62 15.25
N THR A 67 0.01 19.68 15.82
CA THR A 67 1.39 19.69 16.28
C THR A 67 1.46 19.06 17.66
N ASP A 68 2.25 17.99 17.79
CA ASP A 68 2.44 17.33 19.08
C ASP A 68 3.35 18.15 20.03
N GLY A 69 3.50 17.69 21.27
CA GLY A 69 4.34 18.36 22.27
C GLY A 69 5.83 18.45 21.91
N SER A 70 6.29 17.70 20.90
CA SER A 70 7.66 17.77 20.35
C SER A 70 7.80 18.72 19.16
N GLY A 71 6.70 19.30 18.67
CA GLY A 71 6.70 20.18 17.50
C GLY A 71 6.56 19.43 16.17
N GLU A 72 6.37 18.11 16.16
CA GLU A 72 6.11 17.35 14.94
C GLU A 72 4.64 17.45 14.51
N LYS A 73 4.41 17.53 13.20
CA LYS A 73 3.06 17.56 12.63
C LYS A 73 2.53 16.14 12.50
N VAL A 74 1.50 15.83 13.28
CA VAL A 74 0.75 14.58 13.19
C VAL A 74 -0.47 14.80 12.30
N ILE A 75 -0.48 14.17 11.12
CA ILE A 75 -1.61 14.23 10.19
C ILE A 75 -2.78 13.43 10.76
N LEU A 76 -3.93 14.07 10.92
CA LEU A 76 -5.17 13.44 11.42
C LEU A 76 -6.03 12.85 10.29
N GLY A 77 -5.95 13.40 9.08
CA GLY A 77 -6.70 12.95 7.92
C GLY A 77 -6.87 14.00 6.83
N GLU A 78 -7.44 13.62 5.69
CA GLU A 78 -7.79 14.53 4.59
C GLU A 78 -9.32 14.76 4.53
N ILE A 79 -9.73 15.94 4.08
CA ILE A 79 -11.13 16.31 3.83
C ILE A 79 -11.32 16.50 2.31
N PRO A 80 -11.96 15.53 1.62
CA PRO A 80 -12.23 15.59 0.18
C PRO A 80 -13.48 16.42 -0.16
N PRO A 81 -13.74 16.68 -1.46
CA PRO A 81 -14.98 17.31 -1.91
C PRO A 81 -16.24 16.56 -1.45
N GLY A 82 -17.26 17.31 -1.05
CA GLY A 82 -18.50 16.80 -0.50
C GLY A 82 -18.49 16.53 1.00
N GLU A 83 -17.34 16.68 1.69
CA GLU A 83 -17.26 16.62 3.16
C GLU A 83 -17.21 18.04 3.77
N THR A 84 -17.43 18.11 5.08
CA THR A 84 -17.31 19.34 5.87
C THR A 84 -16.10 19.33 6.80
N VAL A 85 -15.69 20.53 7.19
CA VAL A 85 -14.70 20.76 8.24
C VAL A 85 -15.12 21.93 9.13
N GLY A 86 -14.76 21.84 10.41
CA GLY A 86 -15.08 22.87 11.41
C GLY A 86 -16.47 22.77 12.01
N GLU A 87 -17.21 21.71 11.70
CA GLU A 87 -18.57 21.46 12.19
C GLU A 87 -18.64 21.38 13.72
N MET A 88 -17.63 20.80 14.38
CA MET A 88 -17.64 20.60 15.83
C MET A 88 -17.85 21.91 16.60
N GLY A 89 -17.11 22.97 16.27
CA GLY A 89 -17.24 24.23 16.98
C GLY A 89 -18.52 25.00 16.64
N VAL A 90 -19.27 24.62 15.60
CA VAL A 90 -20.64 25.12 15.39
C VAL A 90 -21.62 24.43 16.34
N PHE A 91 -21.43 23.14 16.64
CA PHE A 91 -22.30 22.39 17.56
C PHE A 91 -21.97 22.57 19.04
N THR A 92 -20.69 22.66 19.40
CA THR A 92 -20.23 22.57 20.79
C THR A 92 -19.67 23.88 21.34
N ASP A 93 -19.66 24.94 20.53
CA ASP A 93 -19.01 26.23 20.87
C ASP A 93 -17.54 26.10 21.32
N SER A 94 -16.88 25.04 20.87
CA SER A 94 -15.49 24.76 21.21
C SER A 94 -14.53 25.36 20.20
N PRO A 95 -13.29 25.73 20.60
CA PRO A 95 -12.24 26.13 19.67
C PRO A 95 -11.94 25.07 18.61
N ARG A 96 -11.28 25.47 17.52
CA ARG A 96 -10.81 24.55 16.46
C ARG A 96 -9.88 23.49 17.05
N SER A 97 -10.13 22.23 16.73
CA SER A 97 -9.39 21.09 17.29
C SER A 97 -8.07 20.77 16.57
N ALA A 98 -7.89 21.27 15.34
CA ALA A 98 -6.75 20.97 14.49
C ALA A 98 -6.50 22.12 13.49
N ASP A 99 -5.26 22.21 13.00
CA ASP A 99 -4.91 23.07 11.88
C ASP A 99 -5.45 22.46 10.58
N ILE A 100 -6.03 23.30 9.72
CA ILE A 100 -6.53 22.88 8.41
C ILE A 100 -5.78 23.62 7.31
N ILE A 101 -5.15 22.89 6.41
CA ILE A 101 -4.42 23.42 5.25
C ILE A 101 -5.04 22.90 3.95
N ALA A 102 -5.12 23.75 2.93
CA ALA A 102 -5.46 23.32 1.59
C ALA A 102 -4.25 22.61 0.97
N ILE A 103 -4.37 21.34 0.59
CA ILE A 103 -3.30 20.62 -0.12
C ILE A 103 -3.43 20.73 -1.63
N ARG A 104 -4.56 21.30 -2.11
CA ARG A 104 -4.80 21.75 -3.48
C ARG A 104 -5.46 23.10 -3.51
N ASP A 105 -5.44 23.76 -4.66
CA ASP A 105 -6.33 24.89 -4.92
C ASP A 105 -7.77 24.38 -4.64
N SER A 106 -8.47 25.01 -3.70
CA SER A 106 -9.73 24.52 -3.13
C SER A 106 -10.79 25.61 -3.12
N VAL A 107 -12.02 25.22 -3.45
CA VAL A 107 -13.21 26.08 -3.42
C VAL A 107 -14.15 25.57 -2.34
N LEU A 108 -14.44 26.44 -1.39
CA LEU A 108 -15.23 26.15 -0.21
C LEU A 108 -16.47 27.04 -0.14
N VAL A 109 -17.49 26.55 0.54
CA VAL A 109 -18.59 27.38 1.05
C VAL A 109 -18.52 27.46 2.56
N LYS A 110 -18.46 28.68 3.08
CA LYS A 110 -18.51 28.98 4.50
C LYS A 110 -19.96 29.17 4.91
N ILE A 111 -20.30 28.54 6.04
CA ILE A 111 -21.62 28.57 6.65
C ILE A 111 -21.42 29.03 8.09
N SER A 112 -21.82 30.25 8.39
CA SER A 112 -21.76 30.79 9.76
C SER A 112 -22.74 30.05 10.67
N ARG A 113 -22.53 30.12 11.99
CA ARG A 113 -23.47 29.56 12.97
C ARG A 113 -24.88 30.10 12.79
N GLU A 114 -25.01 31.42 12.59
CA GLU A 114 -26.31 32.06 12.36
C GLU A 114 -26.99 31.53 11.08
N THR A 115 -26.23 31.39 9.99
CA THR A 115 -26.75 30.78 8.76
C THR A 115 -27.13 29.31 9.00
N PHE A 116 -26.33 28.56 9.74
CA PHE A 116 -26.59 27.16 10.04
C PHE A 116 -27.87 26.98 10.87
N GLU A 117 -28.11 27.82 11.87
CA GLU A 117 -29.34 27.85 12.67
C GLU A 117 -30.58 28.13 11.79
N LYS A 118 -30.46 29.08 10.85
CA LYS A 118 -31.51 29.35 9.85
C LYS A 118 -31.78 28.13 8.95
N ILE A 119 -30.73 27.43 8.53
CA ILE A 119 -30.83 26.21 7.71
C ILE A 119 -31.53 25.09 8.50
N ILE A 120 -31.19 24.90 9.79
CA ILE A 120 -31.84 23.91 10.66
C ILE A 120 -33.34 24.22 10.81
N ALA A 121 -33.70 25.49 10.94
CA ALA A 121 -35.10 25.91 11.02
C ALA A 121 -35.88 25.58 9.74
N ILE A 122 -35.23 25.64 8.57
CA ILE A 122 -35.82 25.27 7.26
C ILE A 122 -35.90 23.74 7.10
N SER A 123 -34.84 23.02 7.49
CA SER A 123 -34.76 21.56 7.35
C SER A 123 -34.02 20.91 8.53
N PRO A 124 -34.74 20.42 9.56
CA PRO A 124 -34.13 19.78 10.73
C PRO A 124 -33.33 18.50 10.41
N ARG A 125 -33.59 17.86 9.26
CA ARG A 125 -32.88 16.64 8.82
C ARG A 125 -31.37 16.86 8.61
N VAL A 126 -30.96 18.10 8.38
CA VAL A 126 -29.56 18.51 8.24
C VAL A 126 -28.69 18.02 9.39
N VAL A 127 -29.19 18.10 10.63
CA VAL A 127 -28.45 17.69 11.83
C VAL A 127 -28.14 16.19 11.82
N LEU A 128 -29.09 15.36 11.38
CA LEU A 128 -28.89 13.91 11.30
C LEU A 128 -27.83 13.54 10.27
N ASN A 129 -27.79 14.21 9.13
CA ASN A 129 -26.82 13.93 8.08
C ASN A 129 -25.40 14.32 8.49
N ILE A 130 -25.22 15.50 9.08
CA ILE A 130 -23.90 15.90 9.62
C ILE A 130 -23.46 14.96 10.74
N THR A 131 -24.39 14.54 11.62
CA THR A 131 -24.08 13.55 12.67
C THR A 131 -23.60 12.22 12.08
N ASN A 132 -24.27 11.72 11.03
CA ASN A 132 -23.84 10.50 10.34
C ASN A 132 -22.46 10.66 9.67
N LEU A 133 -22.17 11.82 9.06
CA LEU A 133 -20.84 12.11 8.49
C LEU A 133 -19.74 12.09 9.57
N ILE A 134 -20.01 12.67 10.75
CA ILE A 134 -19.07 12.64 11.88
C ILE A 134 -18.86 11.20 12.37
N ILE A 135 -19.93 10.40 12.51
CA ILE A 135 -19.84 9.00 12.94
C ILE A 135 -19.04 8.16 11.93
N GLU A 136 -19.27 8.33 10.63
CA GLU A 136 -18.47 7.68 9.60
C GLU A 136 -16.99 8.05 9.72
N ARG A 137 -16.69 9.33 9.94
CA ARG A 137 -15.30 9.80 10.11
C ARG A 137 -14.63 9.20 11.35
N LEU A 138 -15.33 9.13 12.49
CA LEU A 138 -14.81 8.49 13.71
C LEU A 138 -14.57 6.98 13.52
N ASN A 139 -15.47 6.29 12.82
CA ASN A 139 -15.28 4.88 12.48
C ASN A 139 -14.07 4.67 11.54
N ARG A 140 -13.81 5.60 10.61
CA ARG A 140 -12.62 5.60 9.75
C ARG A 140 -11.33 5.82 10.53
N GLN A 141 -11.33 6.61 11.60
CA GLN A 141 -10.15 6.84 12.45
C GLN A 141 -9.79 5.63 13.34
N ASN A 142 -10.79 4.92 13.86
CA ASN A 142 -10.58 3.76 14.73
C ASN A 142 -10.09 2.50 13.99
N LEU A 143 -10.43 2.38 12.71
CA LEU A 143 -9.88 1.35 11.84
C LEU A 143 -8.60 1.94 11.23
N SER A 144 -7.42 1.36 11.47
CA SER A 144 -6.18 1.81 10.83
C SER A 144 -6.14 1.59 9.30
N LYS A 145 -7.30 1.56 8.63
CA LYS A 145 -7.40 1.80 7.21
C LYS A 145 -6.96 3.25 7.02
N LYS A 146 -5.70 3.46 6.60
CA LYS A 146 -5.39 4.61 5.76
C LYS A 146 -6.50 4.63 4.71
N THR A 147 -7.40 5.60 4.82
CA THR A 147 -8.52 5.75 3.92
C THR A 147 -7.90 5.92 2.53
N ASN A 148 -8.02 4.91 1.68
CA ASN A 148 -7.70 5.04 0.26
C ASN A 148 -8.74 6.00 -0.32
N TYR A 149 -8.50 7.30 -0.17
CA TYR A 149 -9.28 8.32 -0.84
C TYR A 149 -9.24 8.04 -2.34
N LYS A 150 -10.37 8.18 -3.02
CA LYS A 150 -10.41 8.04 -4.47
C LYS A 150 -9.43 9.05 -5.07
N ILE A 151 -8.48 8.54 -5.84
CA ILE A 151 -7.55 9.33 -6.63
C ILE A 151 -8.35 9.76 -7.87
N THR A 152 -8.42 11.06 -8.15
CA THR A 152 -9.08 11.59 -9.34
C THR A 152 -8.03 12.21 -10.27
N ASN A 153 -7.17 13.06 -9.72
CA ASN A 153 -6.25 13.90 -10.48
C ASN A 153 -4.84 13.31 -10.46
N ILE A 154 -4.30 12.95 -11.63
CA ILE A 154 -3.01 12.28 -11.74
C ILE A 154 -2.09 13.11 -12.63
N ALA A 155 -1.01 13.66 -12.08
CA ALA A 155 0.00 14.33 -12.88
C ALA A 155 1.02 13.32 -13.42
N LEU A 156 1.28 13.37 -14.73
CA LEU A 156 2.23 12.54 -15.44
C LEU A 156 3.43 13.38 -15.84
N ILE A 157 4.56 13.12 -15.19
CA ILE A 157 5.81 13.85 -15.39
C ILE A 157 6.80 13.00 -16.17
N CYS A 158 6.96 13.31 -17.45
CA CYS A 158 8.00 12.73 -18.30
C CYS A 158 9.32 13.47 -18.05
N LEU A 159 10.29 12.83 -17.38
CA LEU A 159 11.55 13.52 -17.02
C LEU A 159 12.38 13.93 -18.24
N HIS A 160 12.35 13.14 -19.32
CA HIS A 160 13.14 13.39 -20.53
C HIS A 160 12.28 13.81 -21.72
N ASN A 161 10.95 13.82 -21.56
CA ASN A 161 9.99 14.11 -22.63
C ASN A 161 10.18 13.22 -23.87
N SER A 162 10.68 11.98 -23.66
CA SER A 162 10.94 11.04 -24.74
C SER A 162 9.63 10.48 -25.31
N GLU A 163 9.71 9.94 -26.53
CA GLU A 163 8.57 9.29 -27.17
C GLU A 163 8.10 8.07 -26.38
N VAL A 164 9.03 7.32 -25.76
CA VAL A 164 8.72 6.14 -24.94
C VAL A 164 7.94 6.53 -23.69
N GLU A 165 8.36 7.58 -22.99
CA GLU A 165 7.66 8.11 -21.81
C GLU A 165 6.23 8.56 -22.18
N LYS A 166 6.07 9.30 -23.28
CA LYS A 166 4.76 9.77 -23.75
C LYS A 166 3.84 8.63 -24.17
N GLN A 167 4.37 7.64 -24.90
CA GLN A 167 3.61 6.45 -25.26
C GLN A 167 3.18 5.67 -24.02
N PHE A 168 4.02 5.61 -22.98
CA PHE A 168 3.67 4.98 -21.73
C PHE A 168 2.53 5.71 -20.99
N CYS A 169 2.56 7.04 -20.94
CA CYS A 169 1.44 7.85 -20.44
C CYS A 169 0.12 7.53 -21.17
N GLN A 170 0.17 7.43 -22.50
CA GLN A 170 -1.00 7.05 -23.31
C GLN A 170 -1.48 5.62 -23.03
N LYS A 171 -0.56 4.66 -22.81
CA LYS A 171 -0.91 3.28 -22.42
C LYS A 171 -1.63 3.25 -21.07
N ILE A 172 -1.19 4.03 -20.07
CA ILE A 172 -1.90 4.17 -18.78
C ILE A 172 -3.30 4.73 -18.99
N PHE A 173 -3.44 5.81 -19.74
CA PHE A 173 -4.73 6.43 -20.04
C PHE A 173 -5.70 5.45 -20.72
N GLN A 174 -5.25 4.74 -21.75
CA GLN A 174 -6.04 3.73 -22.45
C GLN A 174 -6.46 2.58 -21.52
N SER A 175 -5.57 2.16 -20.61
CA SER A 175 -5.85 1.10 -19.63
C SER A 175 -6.91 1.55 -18.61
N LEU A 176 -6.82 2.77 -18.05
CA LEU A 176 -7.82 3.34 -17.14
C LEU A 176 -9.20 3.49 -17.81
N ARG A 177 -9.22 3.97 -19.06
CA ARG A 177 -10.46 4.23 -19.82
C ARG A 177 -11.28 2.96 -20.12
N LYS A 178 -10.69 1.75 -19.98
CA LYS A 178 -11.41 0.49 -20.18
C LYS A 178 -12.51 0.26 -19.15
N GLN A 179 -12.34 0.75 -17.91
CA GLN A 179 -13.28 0.52 -16.81
C GLN A 179 -13.99 1.80 -16.34
N ASP A 180 -13.34 2.96 -16.47
CA ASP A 180 -13.83 4.23 -15.92
C ASP A 180 -13.79 5.38 -16.92
N THR A 181 -14.57 6.43 -16.66
CA THR A 181 -14.51 7.68 -17.44
C THR A 181 -13.20 8.41 -17.13
N CYS A 182 -12.40 8.64 -18.17
CA CYS A 182 -11.09 9.26 -18.03
C CYS A 182 -10.94 10.42 -19.01
N GLN A 183 -10.25 11.47 -18.58
CA GLN A 183 -9.83 12.58 -19.42
C GLN A 183 -8.31 12.72 -19.44
N TYR A 184 -7.75 13.05 -20.61
CA TYR A 184 -6.33 13.28 -20.80
C TYR A 184 -6.06 14.72 -21.21
N LEU A 185 -5.38 15.46 -20.35
CA LEU A 185 -5.15 16.89 -20.47
C LEU A 185 -3.68 17.17 -20.80
N SER A 186 -3.46 17.79 -21.95
CA SER A 186 -2.16 18.28 -22.38
C SER A 186 -2.31 19.69 -22.97
N ILE A 187 -1.21 20.44 -23.07
CA ILE A 187 -1.22 21.79 -23.64
C ILE A 187 -1.91 21.84 -25.02
N PRO A 188 -1.67 20.90 -25.97
CA PRO A 188 -2.38 20.87 -27.24
C PRO A 188 -3.91 20.72 -27.10
N VAL A 189 -4.38 19.88 -26.17
CA VAL A 189 -5.82 19.68 -25.93
C VAL A 189 -6.47 20.96 -25.40
N ILE A 190 -5.82 21.60 -24.42
CA ILE A 190 -6.29 22.84 -23.79
C ILE A 190 -6.30 23.98 -24.82
N SER A 191 -5.21 24.13 -25.57
CA SER A 191 -5.07 25.18 -26.58
C SER A 191 -6.14 25.08 -27.65
N LYS A 192 -6.49 23.85 -28.05
CA LYS A 192 -7.56 23.58 -29.02
C LYS A 192 -8.95 23.90 -28.45
N TYR A 193 -9.21 23.55 -27.19
CA TYR A 193 -10.50 23.80 -26.54
C TYR A 193 -10.80 25.30 -26.42
N PHE A 194 -9.82 26.08 -25.95
CA PHE A 194 -9.97 27.53 -25.76
C PHE A 194 -9.65 28.36 -27.00
N ASN A 195 -9.18 27.74 -28.08
CA ASN A 195 -8.62 28.42 -29.25
C ASN A 195 -7.55 29.47 -28.86
N ASN A 196 -6.75 29.16 -27.83
CA ASN A 196 -5.75 30.06 -27.23
C ASN A 196 -4.56 29.25 -26.69
N THR A 197 -3.39 29.46 -27.28
CA THR A 197 -2.15 28.73 -26.93
C THR A 197 -1.50 29.17 -25.62
N GLN A 198 -1.86 30.36 -25.11
CA GLN A 198 -1.25 30.91 -23.89
C GLN A 198 -2.00 30.53 -22.62
N ILE A 199 -3.23 30.02 -22.72
CA ILE A 199 -4.10 29.84 -21.55
C ILE A 199 -3.53 28.83 -20.55
N ALA A 200 -2.89 27.75 -21.04
CA ALA A 200 -2.31 26.72 -20.18
C ALA A 200 -1.17 27.25 -19.28
N ASN A 201 -0.45 28.26 -19.77
CA ASN A 201 0.66 28.91 -19.07
C ASN A 201 0.28 30.29 -18.51
N ALA A 202 -1.01 30.57 -18.31
CA ALA A 202 -1.46 31.79 -17.67
C ALA A 202 -0.98 31.85 -16.22
N GLU A 203 -0.21 32.88 -15.89
CA GLU A 203 0.24 33.18 -14.53
C GLU A 203 -0.93 33.65 -13.66
N LYS A 204 -0.79 33.55 -12.32
CA LYS A 204 -1.78 34.07 -11.36
C LYS A 204 -2.03 35.58 -11.50
N SER A 205 -1.09 36.32 -12.09
CA SER A 205 -1.21 37.76 -12.39
C SER A 205 -2.30 38.04 -13.43
N ASP A 206 -2.52 37.12 -14.38
CA ASP A 206 -3.60 37.18 -15.37
C ASP A 206 -4.85 36.48 -14.81
N VAL A 207 -5.54 37.18 -13.91
CA VAL A 207 -6.67 36.65 -13.13
C VAL A 207 -7.77 36.05 -14.02
N GLU A 208 -8.07 36.69 -15.15
CA GLU A 208 -9.15 36.26 -16.05
C GLU A 208 -8.83 34.90 -16.68
N LYS A 209 -7.67 34.77 -17.33
CA LYS A 209 -7.26 33.51 -17.96
C LYS A 209 -6.99 32.42 -16.93
N TYR A 210 -6.34 32.77 -15.82
CA TYR A 210 -6.04 31.83 -14.74
C TYR A 210 -7.32 31.22 -14.19
N ARG A 211 -8.35 32.04 -13.94
CA ARG A 211 -9.65 31.62 -13.43
C ARG A 211 -10.46 30.83 -14.46
N LEU A 212 -10.43 31.27 -15.73
CA LEU A 212 -11.09 30.54 -16.81
C LEU A 212 -10.58 29.10 -16.92
N LEU A 213 -9.25 28.92 -16.89
CA LEU A 213 -8.66 27.58 -16.90
C LEU A 213 -9.01 26.78 -15.65
N SER A 214 -8.93 27.39 -14.45
CA SER A 214 -9.27 26.69 -13.20
C SER A 214 -10.69 26.14 -13.23
N ASN A 215 -11.67 26.95 -13.62
CA ASN A 215 -13.07 26.53 -13.69
C ASN A 215 -13.27 25.35 -14.65
N TRP A 216 -12.61 25.39 -15.81
CA TRP A 216 -12.72 24.30 -16.77
C TRP A 216 -12.06 23.01 -16.27
N LEU A 217 -10.98 23.11 -15.49
CA LEU A 217 -10.38 21.95 -14.83
C LEU A 217 -11.35 21.35 -13.81
N ASP A 218 -12.00 22.18 -12.98
CA ASP A 218 -13.05 21.72 -12.06
C ASP A 218 -14.20 21.00 -12.79
N GLU A 219 -14.58 21.47 -13.98
CA GLU A 219 -15.57 20.78 -14.84
C GLU A 219 -15.09 19.39 -15.28
N GLN A 220 -13.81 19.26 -15.66
CA GLN A 220 -13.25 17.95 -16.02
C GLN A 220 -13.25 17.01 -14.80
N GLU A 221 -12.91 17.51 -13.62
CA GLU A 221 -12.88 16.73 -12.39
C GLU A 221 -14.28 16.27 -11.96
N ALA A 222 -15.30 17.09 -12.20
CA ALA A 222 -16.69 16.74 -11.93
C ALA A 222 -17.24 15.70 -12.92
N GLN A 223 -16.80 15.74 -14.18
CA GLN A 223 -17.34 14.90 -15.25
C GLN A 223 -16.66 13.52 -15.34
N TYR A 224 -15.38 13.41 -14.97
CA TYR A 224 -14.58 12.21 -15.19
C TYR A 224 -14.14 11.56 -13.86
N SER A 225 -14.15 10.22 -13.82
CA SER A 225 -13.62 9.45 -12.68
C SER A 225 -12.11 9.70 -12.46
N TYR A 226 -11.36 9.90 -13.55
CA TYR A 226 -9.93 10.19 -13.52
C TYR A 226 -9.56 11.29 -14.54
N VAL A 227 -8.72 12.23 -14.13
CA VAL A 227 -8.16 13.29 -14.97
C VAL A 227 -6.63 13.17 -14.95
N LEU A 228 -6.03 12.90 -16.10
CA LEU A 228 -4.60 12.74 -16.28
C LEU A 228 -4.02 14.04 -16.86
N TYR A 229 -3.05 14.63 -16.17
CA TYR A 229 -2.38 15.85 -16.60
C TYR A 229 -0.99 15.50 -17.16
N GLU A 230 -0.81 15.61 -18.47
CA GLU A 230 0.51 15.52 -19.10
C GLU A 230 1.25 16.84 -18.88
N THR A 231 2.37 16.78 -18.16
CA THR A 231 3.24 17.95 -17.96
C THR A 231 4.15 18.17 -19.16
N ASP A 232 4.68 19.39 -19.30
CA ASP A 232 5.61 19.77 -20.36
C ASP A 232 7.02 20.06 -19.79
N SER A 233 7.47 21.31 -19.77
CA SER A 233 8.72 21.72 -19.13
C SER A 233 8.52 21.90 -17.63
N MET A 234 9.50 21.46 -16.83
CA MET A 234 9.50 21.65 -15.36
C MET A 234 9.38 23.12 -14.92
N ASN A 235 9.70 24.07 -15.79
CA ASN A 235 9.62 25.49 -15.45
C ASN A 235 8.28 26.14 -15.82
N SER A 236 7.39 25.43 -16.52
CA SER A 236 6.13 25.99 -17.03
C SER A 236 5.10 26.19 -15.91
N GLU A 237 4.22 27.18 -16.10
CA GLU A 237 3.08 27.39 -15.19
C GLU A 237 2.07 26.23 -15.28
N TRP A 238 1.95 25.61 -16.45
CA TRP A 238 1.15 24.41 -16.63
C TRP A 238 1.63 23.27 -15.73
N THR A 239 2.92 22.93 -15.74
CA THR A 239 3.48 21.85 -14.91
C THR A 239 3.32 22.15 -13.42
N LYS A 240 3.58 23.39 -12.99
CA LYS A 240 3.32 23.83 -11.60
C LYS A 240 1.85 23.66 -11.22
N ARG A 241 0.93 23.96 -12.13
CA ARG A 241 -0.52 23.77 -11.92
C ARG A 241 -0.88 22.28 -11.83
N CYS A 242 -0.38 21.44 -12.74
CA CYS A 242 -0.62 19.98 -12.72
C CYS A 242 -0.21 19.37 -11.38
N ILE A 243 0.97 19.72 -10.87
CA ILE A 243 1.48 19.19 -9.60
C ILE A 243 0.61 19.64 -8.42
N ARG A 244 0.17 20.91 -8.40
CA ARG A 244 -0.72 21.43 -7.35
C ARG A 244 -2.12 20.82 -7.40
N GLN A 245 -2.62 20.47 -8.58
CA GLN A 245 -3.95 19.87 -8.74
C GLN A 245 -3.97 18.35 -8.51
N ALA A 246 -2.81 17.70 -8.49
CA ALA A 246 -2.71 16.25 -8.43
C ALA A 246 -3.01 15.65 -7.04
N ASP A 247 -3.73 14.53 -7.04
CA ASP A 247 -3.76 13.53 -5.96
C ASP A 247 -2.46 12.74 -5.90
N LYS A 248 -1.92 12.45 -7.08
CA LYS A 248 -0.75 11.63 -7.22
C LYS A 248 0.08 12.11 -8.40
N VAL A 249 1.39 12.19 -8.18
CA VAL A 249 2.37 12.52 -9.20
C VAL A 249 3.09 11.24 -9.59
N LEU A 250 3.04 10.90 -10.88
CA LEU A 250 3.83 9.84 -11.47
C LEU A 250 5.04 10.47 -12.16
N ILE A 251 6.23 10.19 -11.63
CA ILE A 251 7.50 10.58 -12.23
C ILE A 251 7.92 9.44 -13.13
N ILE A 252 7.98 9.66 -14.43
CA ILE A 252 8.22 8.63 -15.45
C ILE A 252 9.58 8.90 -16.09
N SER A 253 10.41 7.87 -16.14
CA SER A 253 11.71 7.95 -16.80
C SER A 253 12.12 6.59 -17.36
N GLU A 254 12.87 6.59 -18.45
CA GLU A 254 13.55 5.38 -18.92
C GLU A 254 14.81 5.11 -18.08
N SER A 255 14.97 3.86 -17.66
CA SER A 255 16.03 3.39 -16.77
C SER A 255 17.47 3.67 -17.24
N HIS A 256 17.67 3.88 -18.55
CA HIS A 256 18.99 4.11 -19.14
C HIS A 256 19.46 5.58 -19.05
N PHE A 257 18.56 6.51 -18.71
CA PHE A 257 18.92 7.91 -18.53
C PHE A 257 19.66 8.17 -17.21
N ALA A 258 20.20 9.39 -17.08
CA ALA A 258 20.91 9.81 -15.88
C ALA A 258 19.99 9.79 -14.64
N PRO A 259 20.39 9.09 -13.56
CA PRO A 259 19.52 8.88 -12.40
C PRO A 259 19.42 10.10 -11.48
N ASN A 260 20.28 11.11 -11.62
CA ASN A 260 20.26 12.25 -10.70
C ASN A 260 19.17 13.26 -11.06
N PRO A 261 18.41 13.77 -10.07
CA PRO A 261 17.39 14.77 -10.33
C PRO A 261 18.01 16.08 -10.80
N GLN A 262 17.35 16.74 -11.74
CA GLN A 262 17.76 18.07 -12.20
C GLN A 262 17.39 19.14 -11.14
N PRO A 263 18.05 20.31 -11.12
CA PRO A 263 17.71 21.38 -10.19
C PRO A 263 16.25 21.84 -10.30
N SER A 264 15.70 21.88 -11.53
CA SER A 264 14.30 22.21 -11.79
C SER A 264 13.35 21.18 -11.17
N GLU A 265 13.61 19.88 -11.38
CA GLU A 265 12.88 18.76 -10.74
C GLU A 265 12.90 18.93 -9.21
N THR A 266 14.09 19.17 -8.64
CA THR A 266 14.27 19.25 -7.19
C THR A 266 13.50 20.42 -6.59
N SER A 267 13.61 21.60 -7.20
CA SER A 267 12.94 22.81 -6.72
C SER A 267 11.42 22.70 -6.74
N LEU A 268 10.87 22.01 -7.75
CA LEU A 268 9.43 21.93 -7.98
C LEU A 268 8.78 20.79 -7.20
N LEU A 269 9.40 19.60 -7.20
CA LEU A 269 8.82 18.42 -6.58
C LEU A 269 9.17 18.32 -5.09
N TYR A 270 10.36 18.74 -4.68
CA TYR A 270 10.84 18.54 -3.31
C TYR A 270 10.99 19.86 -2.53
N GLY A 271 10.42 20.95 -3.06
CA GLY A 271 10.35 22.25 -2.39
C GLY A 271 9.21 22.36 -1.37
N ARG A 272 9.07 23.54 -0.73
CA ARG A 272 8.14 23.84 0.38
C ARG A 272 6.63 23.62 0.10
N TYR A 273 6.23 23.26 -1.12
CA TYR A 273 4.83 23.31 -1.57
C TYR A 273 4.28 21.97 -2.11
N SER A 274 4.98 20.84 -1.94
CA SER A 274 4.54 19.56 -2.52
C SER A 274 4.58 18.40 -1.53
N ASP A 275 3.55 18.32 -0.67
CA ASP A 275 3.28 17.12 0.15
C ASP A 275 2.55 16.01 -0.65
N VAL A 276 2.28 16.25 -1.93
CA VAL A 276 1.57 15.31 -2.81
C VAL A 276 2.32 13.98 -2.92
N SER A 277 1.57 12.89 -3.01
CA SER A 277 2.12 11.55 -3.19
C SER A 277 2.85 11.41 -4.53
N LYS A 278 4.13 11.04 -4.49
CA LYS A 278 5.00 10.85 -5.65
C LYS A 278 5.38 9.39 -5.80
N THR A 279 5.22 8.88 -7.01
CA THR A 279 5.61 7.52 -7.39
C THR A 279 6.54 7.59 -8.59
N LEU A 280 7.73 7.00 -8.47
CA LEU A 280 8.66 6.86 -9.59
C LEU A 280 8.28 5.64 -10.44
N ILE A 281 8.28 5.77 -11.76
CA ILE A 281 8.11 4.68 -12.72
C ILE A 281 9.35 4.65 -13.61
N LEU A 282 10.08 3.55 -13.54
CA LEU A 282 11.26 3.30 -14.36
C LEU A 282 10.92 2.32 -15.48
N ILE A 283 10.99 2.80 -16.72
CA ILE A 283 10.74 2.01 -17.92
C ILE A 283 12.04 1.31 -18.32
N HIS A 284 11.97 0.00 -18.48
CA HIS A 284 13.10 -0.85 -18.88
C HIS A 284 12.90 -1.35 -20.31
N PRO A 285 14.01 -1.50 -21.08
CA PRO A 285 13.96 -2.16 -22.37
C PRO A 285 13.37 -3.57 -22.26
N SER A 286 12.74 -4.01 -23.35
CA SER A 286 12.17 -5.35 -23.44
C SER A 286 13.25 -6.43 -23.26
N LYS A 287 12.90 -7.51 -22.57
CA LYS A 287 13.75 -8.64 -22.16
C LYS A 287 14.85 -8.27 -21.16
N THR A 288 14.65 -7.22 -20.36
CA THR A 288 15.50 -6.97 -19.19
C THR A 288 15.33 -8.13 -18.20
N ASP A 289 16.43 -8.72 -17.72
CA ASP A 289 16.36 -9.84 -16.77
C ASP A 289 15.93 -9.35 -15.37
N ILE A 290 16.67 -8.39 -14.82
CA ILE A 290 16.33 -7.70 -13.58
C ILE A 290 16.76 -6.23 -13.65
N PRO A 291 15.95 -5.29 -13.11
CA PRO A 291 16.37 -3.91 -12.89
C PRO A 291 17.67 -3.86 -12.08
N SER A 292 18.39 -2.74 -12.18
CA SER A 292 19.61 -2.56 -11.40
C SER A 292 19.85 -1.09 -11.09
N LYS A 293 20.59 -0.83 -10.00
CA LYS A 293 21.04 0.51 -9.59
C LYS A 293 19.86 1.46 -9.28
N THR A 294 18.73 0.93 -8.84
CA THR A 294 17.55 1.72 -8.46
C THR A 294 17.82 2.58 -7.24
N SER A 295 18.73 2.14 -6.35
CA SER A 295 19.16 2.92 -5.18
C SER A 295 19.60 4.35 -5.54
N ILE A 296 20.31 4.54 -6.65
CA ILE A 296 20.80 5.85 -7.09
C ILE A 296 19.64 6.78 -7.49
N TRP A 297 18.58 6.22 -8.08
CA TRP A 297 17.38 6.97 -8.41
C TRP A 297 16.62 7.45 -7.16
N LEU A 298 16.66 6.66 -6.09
CA LEU A 298 15.91 6.89 -4.86
C LEU A 298 16.66 7.78 -3.86
N GLN A 299 17.99 7.70 -3.77
CA GLN A 299 18.81 8.44 -2.80
C GLN A 299 18.53 9.95 -2.79
N ASN A 300 18.33 10.54 -3.97
CA ASN A 300 18.15 11.97 -4.14
C ASN A 300 16.69 12.38 -4.44
N ARG A 301 15.73 11.45 -4.35
CA ARG A 301 14.31 11.71 -4.62
C ARG A 301 13.44 11.33 -3.44
N GLN A 302 12.64 12.29 -2.98
CA GLN A 302 11.63 12.03 -1.95
C GLN A 302 10.38 11.43 -2.60
N VAL A 303 10.43 10.14 -2.92
CA VAL A 303 9.28 9.37 -3.45
C VAL A 303 8.79 8.39 -2.41
N GLN A 304 7.47 8.17 -2.33
CA GLN A 304 6.94 7.16 -1.40
C GLN A 304 7.02 5.74 -1.98
N ARG A 305 7.18 5.62 -3.30
CA ARG A 305 7.21 4.33 -4.00
C ARG A 305 7.89 4.47 -5.35
N HIS A 306 8.40 3.33 -5.83
CA HIS A 306 8.76 3.15 -7.22
C HIS A 306 8.14 1.89 -7.82
N PHE A 307 8.02 1.88 -9.15
CA PHE A 307 7.68 0.71 -9.94
C PHE A 307 8.66 0.57 -11.10
N HIS A 308 8.99 -0.67 -11.44
CA HIS A 308 9.65 -1.01 -12.68
C HIS A 308 8.63 -1.47 -13.69
N VAL A 309 8.77 -1.06 -14.94
CA VAL A 309 7.87 -1.47 -16.02
C VAL A 309 8.70 -1.85 -17.22
N GLU A 310 8.43 -3.01 -17.80
CA GLU A 310 9.01 -3.41 -19.07
C GLU A 310 8.19 -2.81 -20.23
N GLN A 311 8.86 -2.15 -21.18
CA GLN A 311 8.25 -1.30 -22.22
C GLN A 311 7.10 -1.97 -23.00
N ASP A 312 7.26 -3.26 -23.33
CA ASP A 312 6.32 -4.03 -24.16
C ASP A 312 5.47 -5.02 -23.36
N LYS A 313 5.37 -4.86 -22.04
CA LYS A 313 4.65 -5.78 -21.16
C LYS A 313 3.31 -5.19 -20.68
N PRO A 314 2.16 -5.59 -21.26
CA PRO A 314 0.86 -5.01 -20.89
C PRO A 314 0.49 -5.24 -19.42
N SER A 315 0.94 -6.34 -18.82
CA SER A 315 0.65 -6.65 -17.42
C SER A 315 1.27 -5.66 -16.43
N ASP A 316 2.37 -5.00 -16.80
CA ASP A 316 3.00 -3.98 -15.97
C ASP A 316 2.22 -2.65 -16.00
N VAL A 317 1.68 -2.27 -17.17
CA VAL A 317 0.75 -1.13 -17.28
C VAL A 317 -0.51 -1.39 -16.44
N GLU A 318 -1.03 -2.60 -16.54
CA GLU A 318 -2.24 -3.05 -15.83
C GLU A 318 -2.04 -3.08 -14.31
N ARG A 319 -0.82 -3.35 -13.84
CA ARG A 319 -0.43 -3.17 -12.43
C ARG A 319 -0.45 -1.71 -11.99
N ILE A 320 0.08 -0.79 -12.81
CA ILE A 320 -0.01 0.65 -12.51
C ILE A 320 -1.48 1.09 -12.46
N ARG A 321 -2.31 0.63 -13.40
CA ARG A 321 -3.76 0.88 -13.38
C ARG A 321 -4.39 0.42 -12.07
N ARG A 322 -4.19 -0.84 -11.66
CA ARG A 322 -4.72 -1.36 -10.39
C ARG A 322 -4.22 -0.56 -9.18
N TYR A 323 -2.97 -0.12 -9.18
CA TYR A 323 -2.45 0.73 -8.11
C TYR A 323 -3.18 2.08 -8.05
N LEU A 324 -3.37 2.77 -9.19
CA LEU A 324 -4.06 4.06 -9.25
C LEU A 324 -5.53 3.96 -8.84
N MET A 325 -6.18 2.84 -9.15
CA MET A 325 -7.58 2.59 -8.81
C MET A 325 -7.78 2.03 -7.39
N GLY A 326 -6.71 1.86 -6.61
CA GLY A 326 -6.81 1.23 -5.29
C GLY A 326 -7.26 -0.24 -5.34
N GLN A 327 -6.99 -0.93 -6.44
CA GLN A 327 -7.33 -2.33 -6.72
C GLN A 327 -6.09 -3.25 -6.74
N SER A 328 -4.92 -2.74 -6.37
CA SER A 328 -3.68 -3.54 -6.34
C SER A 328 -3.80 -4.74 -5.39
N VAL A 329 -3.27 -5.88 -5.80
CA VAL A 329 -3.34 -7.13 -5.03
C VAL A 329 -2.01 -7.39 -4.33
N GLY A 330 -2.07 -7.49 -3.00
CA GLY A 330 -0.94 -7.84 -2.15
C GLY A 330 -1.00 -9.29 -1.68
N LEU A 331 0.11 -10.02 -1.83
CA LEU A 331 0.29 -11.39 -1.32
C LEU A 331 1.20 -11.42 -0.09
N VAL A 332 0.71 -11.96 1.02
CA VAL A 332 1.44 -12.08 2.28
C VAL A 332 1.71 -13.54 2.59
N LEU A 333 2.99 -13.88 2.78
CA LEU A 333 3.46 -15.25 2.98
C LEU A 333 4.06 -15.44 4.37
N SER A 334 3.42 -16.28 5.19
CA SER A 334 3.87 -16.57 6.55
C SER A 334 5.16 -17.39 6.61
N GLY A 335 5.85 -17.32 7.76
CA GLY A 335 6.97 -18.20 8.08
C GLY A 335 6.54 -19.60 8.54
N GLY A 336 7.38 -20.62 8.32
CA GLY A 336 7.05 -22.00 8.69
C GLY A 336 8.05 -23.09 8.25
N GLY A 337 9.31 -22.74 7.92
CA GLY A 337 10.30 -23.70 7.43
C GLY A 337 9.82 -24.47 6.20
N ALA A 338 10.01 -25.79 6.16
CA ALA A 338 9.57 -26.67 5.07
C ALA A 338 8.05 -26.60 4.80
N ARG A 339 7.22 -26.28 5.79
CA ARG A 339 5.78 -26.08 5.57
C ARG A 339 5.51 -24.93 4.62
N GLY A 340 6.40 -23.94 4.54
CA GLY A 340 6.29 -22.80 3.65
C GLY A 340 6.26 -23.16 2.16
N PHE A 341 6.57 -24.40 1.76
CA PHE A 341 6.39 -24.84 0.38
C PHE A 341 4.94 -24.78 -0.11
N VAL A 342 3.95 -24.68 0.80
CA VAL A 342 2.56 -24.40 0.42
C VAL A 342 2.44 -23.14 -0.44
N HIS A 343 3.26 -22.13 -0.19
CA HIS A 343 3.22 -20.86 -0.89
C HIS A 343 3.50 -20.99 -2.39
N VAL A 344 4.32 -21.98 -2.79
CA VAL A 344 4.56 -22.29 -4.21
C VAL A 344 3.28 -22.78 -4.88
N GLY A 345 2.54 -23.67 -4.21
CA GLY A 345 1.27 -24.19 -4.69
C GLY A 345 0.17 -23.13 -4.74
N VAL A 346 0.13 -22.26 -3.73
CA VAL A 346 -0.79 -21.11 -3.72
C VAL A 346 -0.48 -20.17 -4.89
N PHE A 347 0.79 -19.81 -5.11
CA PHE A 347 1.17 -18.92 -6.21
C PHE A 347 0.84 -19.53 -7.58
N ARG A 348 1.02 -20.86 -7.75
CA ARG A 348 0.57 -21.59 -8.94
C ARG A 348 -0.94 -21.43 -9.17
N ALA A 349 -1.75 -21.60 -8.13
CA ALA A 349 -3.20 -21.42 -8.24
C ALA A 349 -3.58 -19.97 -8.59
N LEU A 350 -2.92 -18.97 -7.99
CA LEU A 350 -3.17 -17.56 -8.32
C LEU A 350 -2.86 -17.26 -9.80
N GLU A 351 -1.72 -17.75 -10.30
CA GLU A 351 -1.31 -17.55 -11.70
C GLU A 351 -2.28 -18.24 -12.69
N GLU A 352 -2.70 -19.48 -12.41
CA GLU A 352 -3.67 -20.22 -13.25
C GLU A 352 -5.05 -19.57 -13.30
N TYR A 353 -5.50 -18.95 -12.21
CA TYR A 353 -6.79 -18.25 -12.14
C TYR A 353 -6.71 -16.79 -12.59
N GLY A 354 -5.52 -16.34 -13.02
CA GLY A 354 -5.30 -14.98 -13.51
C GLY A 354 -5.37 -13.91 -12.43
N ILE A 355 -5.18 -14.27 -11.15
CA ILE A 355 -5.16 -13.32 -10.03
C ILE A 355 -3.78 -12.68 -9.97
N PRO A 356 -3.65 -11.36 -10.23
CA PRO A 356 -2.36 -10.70 -10.25
C PRO A 356 -1.76 -10.62 -8.84
N VAL A 357 -0.42 -10.57 -8.76
CA VAL A 357 0.31 -10.25 -7.54
C VAL A 357 1.14 -9.00 -7.81
N ASP A 358 0.67 -7.86 -7.32
CA ASP A 358 1.30 -6.55 -7.54
C ASP A 358 2.32 -6.23 -6.45
N PHE A 359 2.01 -6.64 -5.22
CA PHE A 359 2.83 -6.53 -4.03
C PHE A 359 3.02 -7.90 -3.41
N VAL A 360 4.20 -8.19 -2.88
CA VAL A 360 4.44 -9.45 -2.18
C VAL A 360 5.35 -9.24 -1.00
N GLY A 361 5.10 -9.93 0.10
CA GLY A 361 6.01 -9.90 1.23
C GLY A 361 5.84 -11.11 2.13
N GLY A 362 6.81 -11.30 3.03
CA GLY A 362 6.75 -12.44 3.92
C GLY A 362 7.86 -12.53 4.93
N THR A 363 7.77 -13.58 5.73
CA THR A 363 8.68 -13.84 6.85
C THR A 363 9.29 -15.23 6.70
N SER A 364 10.57 -15.39 7.01
CA SER A 364 11.27 -16.68 6.96
C SER A 364 11.16 -17.35 5.58
N MET A 365 10.72 -18.61 5.48
CA MET A 365 10.47 -19.26 4.17
C MET A 365 9.52 -18.45 3.27
N GLY A 366 8.54 -17.76 3.86
CA GLY A 366 7.66 -16.83 3.13
C GLY A 366 8.44 -15.70 2.46
N SER A 367 9.50 -15.18 3.09
CA SER A 367 10.37 -14.15 2.50
C SER A 367 11.18 -14.65 1.30
N ILE A 368 11.66 -15.90 1.36
CA ILE A 368 12.35 -16.55 0.24
C ILE A 368 11.40 -16.66 -0.95
N ILE A 369 10.22 -17.23 -0.75
CA ILE A 369 9.27 -17.44 -1.85
C ILE A 369 8.77 -16.10 -2.40
N ALA A 370 8.46 -15.15 -1.51
CA ALA A 370 8.07 -13.80 -1.87
C ALA A 370 9.13 -13.09 -2.73
N SER A 371 10.42 -13.25 -2.43
CA SER A 371 11.47 -12.59 -3.20
C SER A 371 11.60 -13.17 -4.61
N PHE A 372 11.49 -14.49 -4.78
CA PHE A 372 11.45 -15.09 -6.12
C PHE A 372 10.23 -14.65 -6.94
N ILE A 373 9.07 -14.49 -6.30
CA ILE A 373 7.88 -13.92 -6.94
C ILE A 373 8.15 -12.45 -7.34
N ALA A 374 8.79 -11.68 -6.46
CA ALA A 374 9.12 -10.28 -6.71
C ALA A 374 10.18 -10.08 -7.79
N MET A 375 11.09 -11.04 -7.98
CA MET A 375 12.02 -11.12 -9.10
C MET A 375 11.32 -11.44 -10.44
N GLY A 376 10.00 -11.62 -10.46
CA GLY A 376 9.24 -11.83 -11.68
C GLY A 376 9.24 -13.28 -12.20
N ASN A 377 9.61 -14.26 -11.38
CA ASN A 377 9.58 -15.67 -11.78
C ASN A 377 8.14 -16.20 -11.85
N SER A 378 7.84 -17.03 -12.85
CA SER A 378 6.58 -17.78 -12.95
C SER A 378 6.50 -18.86 -11.86
N ALA A 379 5.29 -19.37 -11.58
CA ALA A 379 5.10 -20.44 -10.61
C ALA A 379 5.85 -21.72 -11.02
N GLU A 380 5.95 -22.00 -12.33
CA GLU A 380 6.73 -23.13 -12.86
C GLU A 380 8.22 -22.98 -12.54
N LYS A 381 8.81 -21.82 -12.83
CA LYS A 381 10.23 -21.55 -12.54
C LYS A 381 10.50 -21.57 -11.03
N LEU A 382 9.61 -20.98 -10.24
CA LEU A 382 9.67 -21.02 -8.78
C LEU A 382 9.66 -22.47 -8.28
N TYR A 383 8.75 -23.30 -8.80
CA TYR A 383 8.65 -24.70 -8.43
C TYR A 383 9.95 -25.47 -8.72
N GLY A 384 10.49 -25.31 -9.93
CA GLY A 384 11.74 -25.95 -10.34
C GLY A 384 12.93 -25.52 -9.48
N VAL A 385 13.06 -24.21 -9.21
CA VAL A 385 14.15 -23.67 -8.38
C VAL A 385 14.07 -24.18 -6.94
N MET A 386 12.89 -24.13 -6.32
CA MET A 386 12.72 -24.60 -4.94
C MET A 386 12.98 -26.11 -4.82
N ARG A 387 12.49 -26.88 -5.79
CA ARG A 387 12.77 -28.32 -5.89
C ARG A 387 14.27 -28.60 -6.03
N ALA A 388 14.96 -27.87 -6.90
CA ALA A 388 16.41 -28.01 -7.08
C ALA A 388 17.20 -27.66 -5.80
N ILE A 389 16.79 -26.62 -5.06
CA ILE A 389 17.46 -26.19 -3.82
C ILE A 389 17.25 -27.21 -2.69
N TYR A 390 16.01 -27.65 -2.46
CA TYR A 390 15.66 -28.36 -1.22
C TYR A 390 15.54 -29.89 -1.37
N LEU A 391 15.26 -30.41 -2.58
CA LEU A 391 15.16 -31.86 -2.84
C LEU A 391 16.40 -32.43 -3.53
N GLU A 392 16.85 -31.79 -4.61
CA GLU A 392 17.93 -32.31 -5.45
C GLU A 392 19.32 -31.87 -4.97
N GLY A 393 19.38 -30.68 -4.36
CA GLY A 393 20.58 -30.12 -3.76
C GLY A 393 20.98 -30.81 -2.45
N LYS A 394 22.19 -30.49 -1.98
CA LYS A 394 22.60 -30.85 -0.61
C LYS A 394 21.76 -30.03 0.36
N ASN A 395 21.14 -30.70 1.36
CA ASN A 395 20.30 -30.05 2.38
C ASN A 395 20.95 -28.73 2.87
N PRO A 396 20.29 -27.56 2.67
CA PRO A 396 20.85 -26.24 3.01
C PRO A 396 21.25 -26.09 4.47
N THR A 397 20.67 -26.92 5.35
CA THR A 397 20.85 -26.89 6.82
C THR A 397 21.88 -27.88 7.35
N SER A 398 22.67 -28.52 6.46
CA SER A 398 23.56 -29.62 6.83
C SER A 398 24.99 -29.21 7.20
N ASP A 399 25.30 -27.91 7.34
CA ASP A 399 26.61 -27.38 7.74
C ASP A 399 26.69 -27.09 9.25
N PHE A 400 26.64 -28.16 10.05
CA PHE A 400 26.64 -28.07 11.51
C PHE A 400 27.96 -27.54 12.09
N ASN A 401 27.85 -26.80 13.21
CA ASN A 401 28.99 -26.43 14.04
C ASN A 401 29.45 -27.61 14.90
N LEU A 402 30.77 -27.86 14.93
CA LEU A 402 31.39 -28.89 15.77
C LEU A 402 31.25 -28.56 17.27
N ILE A 403 31.31 -27.27 17.61
CA ILE A 403 31.07 -26.75 18.95
C ILE A 403 30.03 -25.64 18.82
N PRO A 404 28.75 -25.88 19.15
CA PRO A 404 27.66 -24.93 18.91
C PRO A 404 27.58 -23.87 20.01
N TYR A 405 28.58 -22.97 20.08
CA TYR A 405 28.60 -21.89 21.08
C TYR A 405 27.62 -20.75 20.76
N PHE A 406 27.45 -20.41 19.47
CA PHE A 406 26.54 -19.33 19.01
C PHE A 406 25.34 -19.83 18.18
N SER A 407 25.50 -20.93 17.42
CA SER A 407 24.44 -21.51 16.58
C SER A 407 24.73 -22.99 16.27
N LEU A 408 23.68 -23.77 15.99
CA LEU A 408 23.81 -25.18 15.57
C LEU A 408 24.38 -25.31 14.15
N ILE A 409 24.06 -24.37 13.27
CA ILE A 409 24.43 -24.37 11.84
C ILE A 409 25.33 -23.16 11.55
N LYS A 410 26.32 -23.35 10.67
CA LYS A 410 27.23 -22.28 10.22
C LYS A 410 26.54 -21.25 9.32
N GLY A 411 25.62 -21.69 8.45
CA GLY A 411 24.87 -20.84 7.53
C GLY A 411 25.59 -20.58 6.19
N LYS A 412 26.77 -21.16 5.97
CA LYS A 412 27.58 -20.96 4.74
C LYS A 412 26.88 -21.49 3.50
N LYS A 413 26.25 -22.66 3.60
CA LYS A 413 25.52 -23.25 2.47
C LYS A 413 24.33 -22.40 2.07
N VAL A 414 23.62 -21.85 3.05
CA VAL A 414 22.52 -20.92 2.80
C VAL A 414 23.05 -19.67 2.11
N GLU A 415 24.14 -19.08 2.58
CA GLU A 415 24.77 -17.92 1.94
C GLU A 415 25.22 -18.20 0.50
N GLU A 416 25.82 -19.35 0.21
CA GLU A 416 26.19 -19.77 -1.15
C GLU A 416 24.96 -19.92 -2.07
N ILE A 417 23.85 -20.46 -1.55
CA ILE A 417 22.59 -20.56 -2.29
C ILE A 417 22.03 -19.16 -2.56
N LEU A 418 21.96 -18.30 -1.54
CA LEU A 418 21.48 -16.93 -1.70
C LEU A 418 22.34 -16.15 -2.69
N GLU A 419 23.66 -16.34 -2.67
CA GLU A 419 24.57 -15.73 -3.64
C GLU A 419 24.30 -16.20 -5.06
N LYS A 420 24.13 -17.51 -5.24
CA LYS A 420 23.86 -18.10 -6.55
C LYS A 420 22.57 -17.58 -7.19
N TYR A 421 21.51 -17.41 -6.40
CA TYR A 421 20.18 -17.06 -6.93
C TYR A 421 19.86 -15.57 -6.88
N TYR A 422 20.42 -14.81 -5.93
CA TYR A 422 20.17 -13.37 -5.81
C TYR A 422 21.33 -12.51 -6.29
N GLY A 423 22.57 -13.03 -6.30
CA GLY A 423 23.75 -12.26 -6.66
C GLY A 423 23.86 -10.93 -5.90
N THR A 424 24.04 -9.84 -6.64
CA THR A 424 24.22 -8.49 -6.07
C THR A 424 22.95 -7.65 -6.00
N VAL A 425 21.79 -8.25 -6.27
CA VAL A 425 20.49 -7.58 -6.39
C VAL A 425 20.10 -6.89 -5.08
N ASP A 426 19.64 -5.65 -5.19
CA ASP A 426 19.02 -4.91 -4.11
C ASP A 426 17.49 -5.09 -4.12
N ILE A 427 16.83 -4.91 -2.98
CA ILE A 427 15.38 -5.10 -2.87
C ILE A 427 14.64 -4.13 -3.81
N GLU A 428 15.12 -2.90 -3.89
CA GLU A 428 14.56 -1.87 -4.77
C GLU A 428 14.70 -2.21 -6.26
N ASP A 429 15.56 -3.16 -6.65
CA ASP A 429 15.71 -3.60 -8.04
C ASP A 429 14.68 -4.68 -8.45
N LEU A 430 13.82 -5.13 -7.54
CA LEU A 430 12.85 -6.19 -7.81
C LEU A 430 11.70 -5.71 -8.70
N TRP A 431 11.30 -6.54 -9.69
CA TRP A 431 10.20 -6.23 -10.61
C TRP A 431 8.89 -5.90 -9.92
N ARG A 432 8.60 -6.50 -8.76
CA ARG A 432 7.41 -6.23 -7.93
C ARG A 432 7.83 -5.68 -6.58
N SER A 433 6.99 -4.82 -6.02
CA SER A 433 7.22 -4.27 -4.68
C SER A 433 7.27 -5.41 -3.66
N PHE A 434 8.39 -5.46 -2.93
CA PHE A 434 8.73 -6.52 -1.99
C PHE A 434 8.98 -5.96 -0.61
N TYR A 435 8.66 -6.75 0.42
CA TYR A 435 9.27 -6.58 1.73
C TYR A 435 9.52 -7.94 2.39
N CYS A 436 10.49 -7.98 3.30
CA CYS A 436 10.60 -9.07 4.26
C CYS A 436 10.73 -8.55 5.68
N VAL A 437 10.42 -9.42 6.65
CA VAL A 437 10.47 -9.06 8.07
C VAL A 437 11.55 -9.86 8.78
N SER A 438 12.35 -9.17 9.58
CA SER A 438 13.24 -9.77 10.59
C SER A 438 12.89 -9.23 11.98
N SER A 439 13.45 -9.84 13.01
CA SER A 439 13.31 -9.39 14.40
C SER A 439 14.63 -8.80 14.87
N ASN A 440 14.65 -7.55 15.33
CA ASN A 440 15.82 -6.96 15.98
C ASN A 440 15.78 -7.30 17.46
N ILE A 441 16.68 -8.19 17.90
CA ILE A 441 16.72 -8.64 19.31
C ILE A 441 17.38 -7.62 20.23
N THR A 442 18.17 -6.69 19.68
CA THR A 442 18.79 -5.60 20.45
C THR A 442 17.75 -4.56 20.84
N LYS A 443 16.84 -4.21 19.92
CA LYS A 443 15.80 -3.19 20.11
C LYS A 443 14.43 -3.75 20.46
N ALA A 444 14.26 -5.08 20.44
CA ALA A 444 13.00 -5.79 20.70
C ALA A 444 11.84 -5.36 19.78
N VAL A 445 12.11 -5.14 18.50
CA VAL A 445 11.12 -4.71 17.49
C VAL A 445 11.20 -5.53 16.21
N ALA A 446 10.09 -5.63 15.48
CA ALA A 446 10.10 -6.11 14.11
C ALA A 446 10.73 -5.06 13.19
N VAL A 447 11.57 -5.48 12.26
CA VAL A 447 12.19 -4.62 11.24
C VAL A 447 11.70 -5.04 9.87
N ILE A 448 11.22 -4.06 9.11
CA ILE A 448 10.67 -4.24 7.76
C ILE A 448 11.73 -3.81 6.77
N HIS A 449 12.12 -4.72 5.87
CA HIS A 449 13.14 -4.48 4.87
C HIS A 449 12.51 -4.26 3.50
N GLN A 450 12.64 -3.04 2.98
CA GLN A 450 12.18 -2.62 1.65
C GLN A 450 13.31 -2.09 0.76
N HIS A 451 14.52 -1.94 1.32
CA HIS A 451 15.67 -1.39 0.63
C HIS A 451 16.95 -2.11 1.03
N GLY A 452 17.95 -2.10 0.15
CA GLY A 452 19.27 -2.65 0.34
C GLY A 452 19.41 -4.12 -0.08
N LYS A 453 20.52 -4.76 0.29
CA LYS A 453 20.93 -6.04 -0.30
C LYS A 453 19.93 -7.16 -0.01
N LEU A 454 19.29 -7.70 -1.06
CA LEU A 454 18.26 -8.72 -0.95
C LEU A 454 18.75 -9.96 -0.18
N ARG A 455 19.95 -10.45 -0.53
CA ARG A 455 20.57 -11.61 0.14
C ARG A 455 20.76 -11.39 1.64
N LYS A 456 21.11 -10.18 2.09
CA LYS A 456 21.36 -9.87 3.50
C LYS A 456 20.07 -9.96 4.31
N TYR A 457 19.00 -9.31 3.83
CA TYR A 457 17.76 -9.22 4.60
C TYR A 457 16.88 -10.47 4.50
N VAL A 458 16.90 -11.18 3.37
CA VAL A 458 16.30 -12.52 3.30
C VAL A 458 17.06 -13.47 4.23
N ARG A 459 18.40 -13.42 4.27
CA ARG A 459 19.22 -14.20 5.22
C ARG A 459 18.86 -13.88 6.68
N ALA A 460 18.64 -12.61 7.01
CA ALA A 460 18.19 -12.20 8.34
C ALA A 460 16.79 -12.77 8.66
N SER A 461 15.85 -12.67 7.72
CA SER A 461 14.47 -13.15 7.89
C SER A 461 14.37 -14.66 8.15
N ILE A 462 15.34 -15.46 7.68
CA ILE A 462 15.42 -16.92 7.92
C ILE A 462 16.38 -17.32 9.05
N SER A 463 16.95 -16.36 9.78
CA SER A 463 17.94 -16.61 10.84
C SER A 463 17.30 -17.06 12.15
N LEU A 464 16.77 -18.29 12.19
CA LEU A 464 16.09 -18.77 13.40
C LEU A 464 17.08 -18.83 14.60
N PRO A 465 16.76 -18.21 15.74
CA PRO A 465 17.65 -18.19 16.91
C PRO A 465 18.07 -19.59 17.37
N GLY A 466 19.35 -19.74 17.70
CA GLY A 466 19.95 -21.02 18.09
C GLY A 466 20.20 -21.98 16.93
N VAL A 467 19.54 -21.82 15.78
CA VAL A 467 19.77 -22.64 14.58
C VAL A 467 20.80 -21.98 13.67
N PHE A 468 20.57 -20.73 13.28
CA PHE A 468 21.47 -19.95 12.44
C PHE A 468 22.10 -18.80 13.23
N PRO A 469 23.30 -18.33 12.84
CA PRO A 469 23.86 -17.13 13.43
C PRO A 469 23.00 -15.92 13.05
N PRO A 470 22.84 -14.94 13.97
CA PRO A 470 22.15 -13.69 13.69
C PRO A 470 22.91 -12.89 12.61
N VAL A 471 22.18 -12.06 11.87
CA VAL A 471 22.76 -11.13 10.91
C VAL A 471 23.02 -9.81 11.61
N ILE A 472 24.23 -9.29 11.48
CA ILE A 472 24.61 -7.97 12.01
C ILE A 472 24.16 -6.91 11.02
N ASP A 473 23.48 -5.89 11.56
CA ASP A 473 23.08 -4.70 10.84
C ASP A 473 23.46 -3.45 11.64
N ASP A 474 23.46 -2.27 11.01
CA ASP A 474 23.90 -1.03 11.65
C ASP A 474 23.08 -0.73 12.93
N ASP A 475 21.82 -1.18 12.96
CA ASP A 475 20.87 -1.01 14.04
C ASP A 475 20.82 -2.17 15.06
N GLY A 476 21.70 -3.16 14.96
CA GLY A 476 21.83 -4.26 15.92
C GLY A 476 21.76 -5.67 15.33
N LEU A 477 21.33 -6.63 16.13
CA LEU A 477 21.29 -8.04 15.74
C LEU A 477 19.91 -8.44 15.20
N LEU A 478 19.89 -8.95 13.98
CA LEU A 478 18.69 -9.41 13.28
C LEU A 478 18.59 -10.94 13.30
N VAL A 479 17.40 -11.43 13.63
CA VAL A 479 17.01 -12.86 13.58
C VAL A 479 15.69 -13.04 12.85
N ASP A 480 15.21 -14.27 12.75
CA ASP A 480 13.96 -14.61 12.05
C ASP A 480 12.78 -13.72 12.50
N GLY A 481 12.04 -13.20 11.51
CA GLY A 481 10.92 -12.29 11.73
C GLY A 481 9.72 -12.94 12.43
N GLY A 482 9.66 -14.28 12.47
CA GLY A 482 8.57 -15.05 13.04
C GLY A 482 8.36 -14.83 14.53
N ILE A 483 9.35 -14.27 15.24
CA ILE A 483 9.26 -13.94 16.67
C ILE A 483 8.23 -12.82 16.89
N PHE A 484 8.30 -11.74 16.12
CA PHE A 484 7.42 -10.57 16.29
C PHE A 484 6.32 -10.45 15.23
N ASN A 485 6.56 -10.91 14.00
CA ASN A 485 5.58 -10.80 12.93
C ASN A 485 5.70 -11.93 11.88
N ASN A 486 5.15 -13.11 12.21
CA ASN A 486 5.19 -14.28 11.33
C ASN A 486 4.32 -14.13 10.07
N THR A 487 3.20 -13.40 10.16
CA THR A 487 2.26 -13.19 9.05
C THR A 487 2.00 -11.69 8.88
N PRO A 488 2.88 -10.97 8.15
CA PRO A 488 2.98 -9.51 8.19
C PRO A 488 1.89 -8.76 7.39
N VAL A 489 0.62 -9.07 7.62
CA VAL A 489 -0.54 -8.45 6.97
C VAL A 489 -0.61 -6.95 7.24
N ASP A 490 -0.24 -6.52 8.45
CA ASP A 490 -0.17 -5.12 8.84
C ASP A 490 0.77 -4.30 7.97
N VAL A 491 1.93 -4.89 7.62
CA VAL A 491 2.91 -4.27 6.73
C VAL A 491 2.31 -4.08 5.35
N MET A 492 1.66 -5.11 4.81
CA MET A 492 1.01 -5.04 3.50
C MET A 492 -0.11 -3.98 3.46
N LEU A 493 -0.94 -3.92 4.51
CA LEU A 493 -1.98 -2.89 4.63
C LEU A 493 -1.39 -1.47 4.71
N SER A 494 -0.26 -1.30 5.42
CA SER A 494 0.42 0.00 5.53
C SER A 494 0.95 0.53 4.19
N MET A 495 1.20 -0.38 3.23
CA MET A 495 1.57 -0.07 1.85
C MET A 495 0.37 0.38 0.99
N GLY A 496 -0.85 0.43 1.53
CA GLY A 496 -2.03 0.96 0.84
C GLY A 496 -2.49 0.08 -0.33
N VAL A 497 -2.27 -1.23 -0.26
CA VAL A 497 -2.79 -2.16 -1.28
C VAL A 497 -4.32 -2.22 -1.22
N GLY A 498 -4.94 -2.49 -2.37
CA GLY A 498 -6.39 -2.55 -2.49
C GLY A 498 -6.99 -3.82 -1.92
N LYS A 499 -6.36 -4.96 -2.24
CA LYS A 499 -6.78 -6.30 -1.87
C LYS A 499 -5.63 -7.04 -1.20
N VAL A 500 -5.91 -7.76 -0.11
CA VAL A 500 -4.90 -8.55 0.60
C VAL A 500 -5.25 -10.04 0.58
N ILE A 501 -4.33 -10.83 0.04
CA ILE A 501 -4.32 -12.29 0.09
C ILE A 501 -3.25 -12.72 1.10
N SER A 502 -3.63 -13.47 2.13
CA SER A 502 -2.71 -13.96 3.16
C SER A 502 -2.67 -15.48 3.17
N VAL A 503 -1.47 -16.04 3.17
CA VAL A 503 -1.23 -17.48 3.34
C VAL A 503 -0.60 -17.75 4.69
N ASP A 504 -1.39 -18.34 5.57
CA ASP A 504 -1.01 -18.60 6.95
C ASP A 504 -1.05 -20.09 7.27
N MET A 505 0.02 -20.59 7.89
CA MET A 505 0.12 -22.00 8.30
C MET A 505 -0.20 -22.19 9.78
N ASN A 506 -0.77 -21.17 10.42
CA ASN A 506 -1.07 -21.22 11.84
C ASN A 506 -2.09 -22.33 12.13
N ILE A 507 -1.72 -23.20 13.07
CA ILE A 507 -2.58 -24.29 13.52
C ILE A 507 -3.51 -23.66 14.54
N GLN A 508 -4.82 -23.62 14.25
CA GLN A 508 -5.82 -23.33 15.28
C GLN A 508 -5.57 -24.25 16.46
N ARG A 509 -5.08 -23.68 17.56
CA ARG A 509 -4.80 -24.40 18.81
C ARG A 509 -6.13 -24.80 19.42
N SER A 510 -6.75 -25.87 18.92
CA SER A 510 -7.59 -26.68 19.79
C SER A 510 -6.61 -27.39 20.72
N LEU A 511 -6.33 -26.78 21.88
CA LEU A 511 -6.08 -27.60 23.05
C LEU A 511 -7.36 -28.43 23.19
N GLN A 512 -7.40 -29.61 22.57
CA GLN A 512 -8.38 -30.62 22.91
C GLN A 512 -8.19 -30.85 24.41
N LYS A 513 -9.11 -30.27 25.19
CA LYS A 513 -9.42 -30.69 26.54
C LYS A 513 -9.44 -32.22 26.52
N LYS A 514 -8.50 -32.85 27.23
CA LYS A 514 -8.34 -34.30 27.54
C LYS A 514 -7.12 -34.98 26.91
N GLU A 515 -5.91 -34.50 27.16
CA GLU A 515 -4.78 -35.42 27.35
C GLU A 515 -4.08 -35.00 28.64
N GLU A 516 -4.19 -35.82 29.70
CA GLU A 516 -3.35 -35.68 30.89
C GLU A 516 -1.89 -35.83 30.44
N ILE A 517 -1.13 -34.74 30.51
CA ILE A 517 0.31 -34.77 30.28
C ILE A 517 0.92 -35.54 31.45
N GLN A 518 1.09 -36.85 31.29
CA GLN A 518 1.89 -37.65 32.22
C GLN A 518 3.35 -37.25 32.03
N THR A 519 3.89 -36.47 32.98
CA THR A 519 5.31 -36.21 33.12
C THR A 519 6.02 -37.47 33.61
N GLY A 520 6.09 -38.49 32.75
CA GLY A 520 6.89 -39.69 32.99
C GLY A 520 8.39 -39.42 32.82
N ASN A 521 9.21 -40.25 33.49
CA ASN A 521 10.68 -40.22 33.38
C ASN A 521 11.16 -40.09 31.93
N THR A 522 12.09 -39.16 31.66
CA THR A 522 12.63 -38.85 30.32
C THR A 522 13.09 -40.08 29.54
N TRP A 523 13.53 -41.12 30.24
CA TRP A 523 13.99 -42.40 29.67
C TRP A 523 12.85 -43.27 29.09
N THR A 524 11.66 -43.28 29.69
CA THR A 524 10.53 -44.10 29.19
C THR A 524 9.95 -43.49 27.91
N SER A 525 9.82 -42.16 27.85
CA SER A 525 9.41 -41.43 26.63
C SER A 525 10.43 -41.56 25.50
N PHE A 526 11.73 -41.61 25.82
CA PHE A 526 12.80 -41.85 24.85
C PHE A 526 12.74 -43.28 24.28
N LYS A 527 12.60 -44.33 25.12
CA LYS A 527 12.43 -45.71 24.67
C LYS A 527 11.19 -45.90 23.80
N ALA A 528 10.06 -45.31 24.18
CA ALA A 528 8.82 -45.37 23.40
C ALA A 528 8.98 -44.76 22.00
N ARG A 529 9.79 -43.70 21.88
CA ARG A 529 10.08 -43.05 20.59
C ARG A 529 11.07 -43.82 19.72
N VAL A 530 12.04 -44.51 20.32
CA VAL A 530 13.03 -45.33 19.59
C VAL A 530 12.45 -46.69 19.17
N MET A 531 11.55 -47.28 19.97
CA MET A 531 10.94 -48.59 19.72
C MET A 531 9.66 -48.54 18.89
N GLY A 532 9.23 -47.36 18.41
CA GLY A 532 8.05 -47.21 17.53
C GLY A 532 6.68 -47.40 18.19
N ASN A 533 6.61 -47.74 19.48
CA ASN A 533 5.37 -47.96 20.23
C ASN A 533 4.92 -46.67 20.96
N SER A 534 4.64 -45.59 20.23
CA SER A 534 4.10 -44.37 20.85
C SER A 534 2.59 -44.49 21.06
N THR A 535 2.19 -44.77 22.31
CA THR A 535 0.82 -44.62 22.80
C THR A 535 0.45 -43.13 22.88
N GLY A 536 -0.46 -42.69 22.01
CA GLY A 536 -1.40 -41.58 22.24
C GLY A 536 -0.86 -40.15 22.29
N ALA A 537 0.03 -39.80 23.21
CA ALA A 537 0.33 -38.39 23.49
C ALA A 537 1.49 -37.85 22.63
N LYS A 538 1.19 -36.93 21.71
CA LYS A 538 2.20 -36.18 20.93
C LYS A 538 2.83 -35.10 21.83
N ILE A 539 3.77 -35.47 22.70
CA ILE A 539 4.57 -34.48 23.44
C ILE A 539 5.39 -33.66 22.42
N PRO A 540 5.22 -32.32 22.35
CA PRO A 540 6.03 -31.50 21.46
C PRO A 540 7.50 -31.55 21.89
N ASN A 541 8.40 -31.66 20.92
CA ASN A 541 9.84 -31.67 21.20
C ASN A 541 10.33 -30.29 21.69
N MET A 542 11.48 -30.24 22.37
CA MET A 542 12.03 -29.00 22.95
C MET A 542 12.17 -27.88 21.91
N MET A 543 12.62 -28.18 20.69
CA MET A 543 12.75 -27.20 19.61
C MET A 543 11.38 -26.64 19.18
N SER A 544 10.35 -27.49 19.12
CA SER A 544 8.98 -27.09 18.80
C SER A 544 8.35 -26.29 19.93
N MET A 545 8.65 -26.59 21.19
CA MET A 545 8.22 -25.80 22.35
C MET A 545 8.86 -24.41 22.34
N ILE A 546 10.17 -24.32 22.11
CA ILE A 546 10.87 -23.04 21.99
C ILE A 546 10.27 -22.24 20.83
N PHE A 547 10.16 -22.83 19.64
CA PHE A 547 9.56 -22.17 18.47
C PHE A 547 8.14 -21.67 18.78
N GLN A 548 7.27 -22.52 19.31
CA GLN A 548 5.88 -22.17 19.64
C GLN A 548 5.77 -21.08 20.71
N SER A 549 6.68 -21.07 21.70
CA SER A 549 6.71 -20.02 22.73
C SER A 549 7.19 -18.69 22.16
N THR A 550 8.17 -18.72 21.25
CA THR A 550 8.72 -17.51 20.62
C THR A 550 7.77 -16.86 19.62
N THR A 551 6.82 -17.60 19.05
CA THR A 551 5.89 -17.09 18.03
C THR A 551 4.52 -16.66 18.59
N ILE A 552 4.30 -16.71 19.92
CA ILE A 552 2.99 -16.38 20.53
C ILE A 552 2.56 -14.94 20.19
N ALA A 553 3.50 -13.99 20.25
CA ALA A 553 3.22 -12.59 19.92
C ALA A 553 2.78 -12.42 18.46
N SER A 554 3.46 -13.12 17.55
CA SER A 554 3.09 -13.19 16.13
C SER A 554 1.70 -13.79 15.91
N ASP A 555 1.34 -14.84 16.65
CA ASP A 555 0.01 -15.48 16.54
C ASP A 555 -1.11 -14.52 16.95
N PHE A 556 -0.91 -13.76 18.02
CA PHE A 556 -1.86 -12.72 18.44
C PHE A 556 -2.05 -11.68 17.34
N LYS A 557 -0.95 -11.18 16.77
CA LYS A 557 -0.96 -10.19 15.70
C LYS A 557 -1.64 -10.71 14.44
N ALA A 558 -1.33 -11.93 14.00
CA ALA A 558 -1.95 -12.54 12.84
C ALA A 558 -3.49 -12.65 12.98
N ASN A 559 -3.98 -13.04 14.17
CA ASN A 559 -5.42 -13.10 14.44
C ASN A 559 -6.09 -11.72 14.43
N GLN A 560 -5.40 -10.68 14.91
CA GLN A 560 -5.89 -9.30 14.87
C GLN A 560 -6.08 -8.80 13.43
N TYR A 561 -5.16 -9.13 12.52
CA TYR A 561 -5.20 -8.66 11.13
C TYR A 561 -5.93 -9.59 10.15
N LYS A 562 -6.28 -10.80 10.56
CA LYS A 562 -7.03 -11.77 9.74
C LYS A 562 -8.34 -11.21 9.16
N PRO A 563 -9.19 -10.46 9.89
CA PRO A 563 -10.43 -9.90 9.34
C PRO A 563 -10.22 -8.84 8.24
N TYR A 564 -8.99 -8.33 8.09
CA TYR A 564 -8.63 -7.35 7.07
C TYR A 564 -8.07 -7.98 5.79
N CYS A 565 -7.95 -9.31 5.75
CA CYS A 565 -7.61 -10.03 4.52
C CYS A 565 -8.87 -10.23 3.68
N ASP A 566 -8.81 -9.87 2.40
CA ASP A 566 -9.88 -10.21 1.47
C ASP A 566 -9.94 -11.73 1.23
N LEU A 567 -8.78 -12.38 1.12
CA LEU A 567 -8.67 -13.83 0.99
C LEU A 567 -7.64 -14.36 2.00
N TYR A 568 -8.08 -15.24 2.90
CA TYR A 568 -7.21 -15.89 3.87
C TYR A 568 -7.15 -17.40 3.61
N ILE A 569 -5.97 -17.87 3.20
CA ILE A 569 -5.72 -19.26 2.86
C ILE A 569 -4.95 -19.91 4.01
N ASN A 570 -5.52 -20.97 4.60
CA ASN A 570 -4.89 -21.73 5.68
C ASN A 570 -4.79 -23.22 5.33
N PRO A 571 -3.70 -23.65 4.66
CA PRO A 571 -3.49 -25.04 4.31
C PRO A 571 -3.14 -25.88 5.54
N ASN A 572 -3.80 -27.04 5.70
CA ASN A 572 -3.50 -27.94 6.81
C ASN A 572 -2.22 -28.75 6.55
N VAL A 573 -1.10 -28.24 7.06
CA VAL A 573 0.23 -28.89 6.98
C VAL A 573 0.78 -29.28 8.36
N SER A 574 -0.10 -29.44 9.34
CA SER A 574 0.24 -29.80 10.72
C SER A 574 1.02 -31.13 10.85
N ASN A 575 0.80 -32.06 9.92
CA ASN A 575 1.44 -33.37 9.88
C ASN A 575 2.91 -33.34 9.41
N PHE A 576 3.37 -32.23 8.82
CA PHE A 576 4.75 -32.10 8.33
C PHE A 576 5.64 -31.41 9.36
N GLY A 577 6.90 -31.82 9.46
CA GLY A 577 7.89 -31.15 10.30
C GLY A 577 8.40 -29.85 9.68
N LEU A 578 8.94 -28.93 10.50
CA LEU A 578 9.54 -27.67 10.02
C LEU A 578 10.81 -27.89 9.15
N MET A 579 11.41 -29.08 9.23
CA MET A 579 12.62 -29.47 8.48
C MET A 579 12.35 -30.65 7.52
N ASP A 580 11.08 -30.94 7.21
CA ASP A 580 10.70 -32.05 6.33
C ASP A 580 10.83 -31.69 4.85
N TRP A 581 12.06 -31.49 4.40
CA TRP A 581 12.38 -31.07 3.03
C TRP A 581 11.93 -32.08 1.96
N LYS A 582 11.91 -33.38 2.30
CA LYS A 582 11.57 -34.48 1.38
C LYS A 582 10.10 -34.47 0.94
N SER A 583 9.24 -33.84 1.73
CA SER A 583 7.81 -33.75 1.45
C SER A 583 7.42 -32.57 0.55
N TYR A 584 8.39 -31.91 -0.09
CA TYR A 584 8.19 -30.73 -0.94
C TYR A 584 6.99 -30.88 -1.89
N ASP A 585 7.00 -31.87 -2.79
CA ASP A 585 5.95 -32.03 -3.81
C ASP A 585 4.55 -32.18 -3.19
N LYS A 586 4.44 -32.90 -2.06
CA LYS A 586 3.18 -33.09 -1.34
C LYS A 586 2.68 -31.80 -0.68
N ILE A 587 3.59 -31.04 -0.07
CA ILE A 587 3.25 -29.77 0.61
C ILE A 587 2.81 -28.72 -0.41
N VAL A 588 3.50 -28.65 -1.56
CA VAL A 588 3.09 -27.78 -2.69
C VAL A 588 1.67 -28.13 -3.13
N GLU A 589 1.37 -29.41 -3.33
CA GLU A 589 0.06 -29.83 -3.80
C GLU A 589 -1.07 -29.49 -2.81
N ILE A 590 -0.83 -29.64 -1.50
CA ILE A 590 -1.78 -29.20 -0.46
C ILE A 590 -2.05 -27.69 -0.57
N GLY A 591 -0.99 -26.89 -0.76
CA GLY A 591 -1.12 -25.44 -0.95
C GLY A 591 -1.97 -25.09 -2.17
N TYR A 592 -1.73 -25.76 -3.29
CA TYR A 592 -2.50 -25.57 -4.53
C TYR A 592 -3.97 -25.92 -4.36
N GLN A 593 -4.30 -27.11 -3.85
CA GLN A 593 -5.69 -27.53 -3.68
C GLN A 593 -6.44 -26.61 -2.71
N THR A 594 -5.81 -26.20 -1.61
CA THR A 594 -6.41 -25.28 -0.64
C THR A 594 -6.69 -23.92 -1.28
N ALA A 595 -5.75 -23.38 -2.07
CA ALA A 595 -5.93 -22.12 -2.76
C ALA A 595 -7.06 -22.20 -3.80
N VAL A 596 -7.11 -23.25 -4.61
CA VAL A 596 -8.17 -23.47 -5.60
C VAL A 596 -9.54 -23.52 -4.92
N SER A 597 -9.68 -24.25 -3.81
CA SER A 597 -10.92 -24.29 -3.04
C SER A 597 -11.33 -22.90 -2.54
N ALA A 598 -10.39 -22.16 -1.94
CA ALA A 598 -10.66 -20.84 -1.38
C ALA A 598 -11.03 -19.81 -2.46
N ILE A 599 -10.33 -19.82 -3.60
CA ILE A 599 -10.63 -18.96 -4.75
C ILE A 599 -12.03 -19.26 -5.30
N LYS A 600 -12.40 -20.54 -5.46
CA LYS A 600 -13.73 -20.93 -5.96
C LYS A 600 -14.86 -20.53 -5.02
N GLU A 601 -14.68 -20.73 -3.72
CA GLU A 601 -15.65 -20.32 -2.71
C GLU A 601 -15.88 -18.81 -2.77
N GLN A 602 -14.81 -18.04 -2.88
CA GLN A 602 -14.89 -16.58 -2.95
C GLN A 602 -15.49 -16.06 -4.26
N LEU A 603 -15.16 -16.67 -5.41
CA LEU A 603 -15.79 -16.35 -6.69
C LEU A 603 -17.30 -16.64 -6.69
N THR A 604 -17.72 -17.68 -5.96
CA THR A 604 -19.16 -18.02 -5.81
C THR A 604 -19.88 -16.99 -4.93
N ASN A 605 -19.20 -16.50 -3.90
CA ASN A 605 -19.74 -15.51 -2.95
C ASN A 605 -19.63 -14.06 -3.44
N THR A 606 -18.83 -13.79 -4.47
CA THR A 606 -18.55 -12.43 -4.95
C THR A 606 -18.29 -12.47 -6.46
N ILE A 607 -19.33 -12.20 -7.25
CA ILE A 607 -19.41 -12.55 -8.68
C ILE A 607 -18.22 -12.08 -9.55
N ASP A 608 -17.42 -11.07 -9.19
CA ASP A 608 -16.21 -10.69 -9.96
C ASP A 608 -15.15 -9.93 -9.12
N SER A 609 -14.78 -10.37 -7.92
CA SER A 609 -13.95 -9.52 -7.01
C SER A 609 -12.42 -9.52 -7.21
N PHE A 610 -11.85 -10.41 -8.04
CA PHE A 610 -10.39 -10.58 -8.18
C PHE A 610 -9.86 -10.57 -9.62
N LYS A 611 -10.74 -10.43 -10.62
CA LYS A 611 -10.36 -10.24 -12.03
C LYS A 611 -10.35 -8.76 -12.34
#